data_AF-A0A0M9A277-F1
#
_entry.id   AF-A0A0M9A277-F1
#
_cell.length_a   1.000
_cell.length_b   1.000
_cell.length_c   1.000
_cell.angle_alpha   90.00
_cell.angle_beta   90.00
_cell.angle_gamma   90.00
#
_symmetry.space_group_name_H-M   'P 1'
#
loop_
_entity.id
_entity.type
_entity.pdbx_description
1 polymer ?
#
loop_
_entity_poly.entity_id
_entity_poly.type
_entity_poly.pdbx_seq_one_letter_code
_entity_poly.pdbx_strand_id
1 'polypeptide(L)'
;MHQTSPKCNIKLCSNNDVPPSSVIRSCLGPSLAQVFFDYIHHDTIKLLDVLTPLKTSKACFSIPSDRQLSECRFIPPTDRQIVKAFVHQNILEIGEALLERVKKDIEESLRDKIERQSREKFYLYQAKKRREAELHVQQLHEKYENYIETTQHELQKQLEAEWSKAAAECAKNTQKAVVQERINVTNEMMRKMRAEMTHVVQSLYKDFEELFCAKRDNIIADFNQIMRFTFSHRRQFEMQNAADLINVLCLERLRNNREKHIMHKYFQQQINEFYELMVRLKDVIIAMRKEITDCHIEKKLLNEEFCEVAKHFQKFIDFVFRAMPRQADYLLPLELQRLIRPDKDKEEMKKIIE
;
A
#
# COMPACT_ATOMS: atom_id res chain seq x y z
N MET A 1 -64.46 -31.38 -7.37
CA MET A 1 -65.58 -31.11 -8.27
C MET A 1 -65.98 -32.39 -8.96
N HIS A 2 -67.29 -32.63 -8.99
CA HIS A 2 -67.96 -33.82 -9.50
C HIS A 2 -67.56 -34.17 -10.93
N GLN A 3 -67.41 -35.48 -11.20
CA GLN A 3 -68.29 -36.11 -12.17
C GLN A 3 -68.48 -37.58 -11.82
N THR A 4 -69.69 -37.83 -11.33
CA THR A 4 -70.32 -39.14 -11.14
C THR A 4 -70.47 -39.82 -12.49
N SER A 5 -69.81 -40.96 -12.67
CA SER A 5 -70.12 -41.90 -13.73
C SER A 5 -71.53 -42.50 -13.52
N PRO A 6 -72.36 -42.64 -14.56
CA PRO A 6 -73.62 -43.37 -14.43
C PRO A 6 -73.31 -44.85 -14.19
N LYS A 7 -73.74 -45.36 -13.03
CA LYS A 7 -73.73 -46.79 -12.71
C LYS A 7 -74.60 -47.54 -13.73
N CYS A 8 -73.96 -48.20 -14.67
CA CYS A 8 -74.62 -49.19 -15.52
C CYS A 8 -74.77 -50.48 -14.70
N ASN A 9 -75.98 -50.73 -14.18
CA ASN A 9 -76.34 -51.97 -13.52
C ASN A 9 -76.47 -53.08 -14.57
N ILE A 10 -75.34 -53.66 -15.00
CA ILE A 10 -75.36 -54.87 -15.83
C ILE A 10 -75.39 -56.06 -14.88
N LYS A 11 -76.59 -56.64 -14.69
CA LYS A 11 -76.70 -58.02 -14.23
C LYS A 11 -75.99 -58.90 -15.26
N LEU A 12 -74.90 -59.56 -14.87
CA LEU A 12 -74.29 -60.62 -15.65
C LEU A 12 -75.35 -61.68 -15.93
N CYS A 13 -75.83 -61.76 -17.16
CA CYS A 13 -76.53 -62.94 -17.64
C CYS A 13 -75.47 -64.01 -17.91
N SER A 14 -75.39 -64.98 -17.00
CA SER A 14 -74.73 -66.25 -17.25
C SER A 14 -75.48 -66.96 -18.37
N ASN A 15 -74.93 -66.93 -19.59
CA ASN A 15 -75.01 -67.94 -20.65
C ASN A 15 -74.28 -67.34 -21.86
N ASN A 16 -73.38 -68.11 -22.48
CA ASN A 16 -72.55 -67.72 -23.63
C ASN A 16 -73.37 -67.59 -24.93
N ASP A 17 -74.48 -66.85 -24.89
CA ASP A 17 -75.34 -66.60 -26.05
C ASP A 17 -75.06 -65.21 -26.63
N VAL A 18 -74.71 -65.18 -27.92
CA VAL A 18 -74.48 -63.93 -28.67
C VAL A 18 -75.80 -63.16 -28.75
N PRO A 19 -75.84 -61.87 -28.35
CA PRO A 19 -77.08 -61.11 -28.33
C PRO A 19 -77.61 -60.86 -29.76
N PRO A 20 -78.93 -61.06 -30.02
CA PRO A 20 -79.51 -60.85 -31.34
C PRO A 20 -79.50 -59.38 -31.77
N SER A 21 -79.54 -59.14 -33.09
CA SER A 21 -79.37 -57.81 -33.71
C SER A 21 -80.38 -56.76 -33.23
N SER A 22 -81.59 -57.18 -32.81
CA SER A 22 -82.63 -56.31 -32.23
C SER A 22 -82.27 -55.74 -30.86
N VAL A 23 -81.57 -56.50 -30.02
CA VAL A 23 -81.15 -56.07 -28.68
C VAL A 23 -80.03 -55.03 -28.81
N ILE A 24 -79.09 -55.26 -29.73
CA ILE A 24 -78.00 -54.31 -30.01
C ILE A 24 -78.55 -52.95 -30.47
N ARG A 25 -79.55 -52.94 -31.37
CA ARG A 25 -80.22 -51.70 -31.80
C ARG A 25 -80.96 -50.98 -30.67
N SER A 26 -81.54 -51.73 -29.74
CA SER A 26 -82.27 -51.14 -28.59
C SER A 26 -81.36 -50.53 -27.53
N CYS A 27 -80.18 -51.11 -27.29
CA CYS A 27 -79.24 -50.64 -26.26
C CYS A 27 -78.36 -49.48 -26.74
N LEU A 28 -77.90 -49.52 -27.99
CA LEU A 28 -76.99 -48.49 -28.55
C LEU A 28 -77.73 -47.30 -29.16
N GLY A 29 -79.03 -47.44 -29.42
CA GLY A 29 -79.82 -46.46 -30.16
C GLY A 29 -79.57 -46.52 -31.67
N PRO A 30 -80.53 -46.05 -32.48
CA PRO A 30 -80.56 -46.30 -33.93
C PRO A 30 -79.35 -45.73 -34.67
N SER A 31 -78.82 -44.57 -34.27
CA SER A 31 -77.70 -43.91 -34.94
C SER A 31 -76.36 -44.60 -34.68
N LEU A 32 -76.11 -45.06 -33.45
CA LEU A 32 -74.86 -45.73 -33.09
C LEU A 32 -74.84 -47.19 -33.55
N ALA A 33 -75.99 -47.85 -33.53
CA ALA A 33 -76.13 -49.22 -34.03
C ALA A 33 -75.90 -49.30 -35.55
N GLN A 34 -76.28 -48.27 -36.31
CA GLN A 34 -76.01 -48.22 -37.75
C GLN A 34 -74.51 -48.20 -38.04
N VAL A 35 -73.76 -47.32 -37.35
CA VAL A 35 -72.28 -47.26 -37.49
C VAL A 35 -71.62 -48.57 -37.06
N PHE A 36 -72.16 -49.23 -36.02
CA PHE A 36 -71.67 -50.53 -35.58
C PHE A 36 -71.83 -51.61 -36.67
N PHE A 37 -72.99 -51.68 -37.33
CA PHE A 37 -73.20 -52.64 -38.43
C PHE A 37 -72.43 -52.28 -39.71
N ASP A 38 -72.22 -50.99 -39.98
CA ASP A 38 -71.50 -50.54 -41.17
C ASP A 38 -69.99 -50.89 -41.13
N TYR A 39 -69.42 -51.07 -39.93
CA TYR A 39 -67.99 -51.39 -39.74
C TYR A 39 -67.70 -52.87 -39.43
N ILE A 40 -68.72 -53.74 -39.38
CA ILE A 40 -68.55 -55.16 -39.07
C ILE A 40 -68.52 -56.02 -40.33
N HIS A 41 -67.68 -57.06 -40.30
CA HIS A 41 -67.53 -57.99 -41.41
C HIS A 41 -68.85 -58.71 -41.73
N HIS A 42 -69.17 -58.83 -43.02
CA HIS A 42 -70.48 -59.30 -43.50
C HIS A 42 -70.86 -60.71 -43.01
N ASP A 43 -69.87 -61.55 -42.71
CA ASP A 43 -70.06 -62.91 -42.18
C ASP A 43 -70.48 -62.91 -40.70
N THR A 44 -70.04 -61.92 -39.93
CA THR A 44 -70.43 -61.73 -38.53
C THR A 44 -71.87 -61.22 -38.43
N ILE A 45 -72.32 -60.42 -39.40
CA ILE A 45 -73.72 -59.96 -39.53
C ILE A 45 -74.64 -61.15 -39.83
N LYS A 46 -74.24 -62.06 -40.72
CA LYS A 46 -75.00 -63.29 -41.01
C LYS A 46 -75.16 -64.18 -39.77
N LEU A 47 -74.14 -64.28 -38.93
CA LEU A 47 -74.21 -65.04 -37.67
C LEU A 47 -75.20 -64.43 -36.65
N LEU A 48 -75.34 -63.09 -36.63
CA LEU A 48 -76.28 -62.37 -35.78
C LEU A 48 -77.74 -62.49 -36.25
N ASP A 49 -77.96 -62.57 -37.57
CA ASP A 49 -79.31 -62.71 -38.15
C ASP A 49 -79.82 -64.17 -38.18
N VAL A 50 -78.93 -65.17 -38.18
CA VAL A 50 -79.27 -66.61 -38.13
C VAL A 50 -79.93 -67.03 -36.81
N LEU A 51 -79.79 -66.25 -35.74
CA LEU A 51 -80.40 -66.51 -34.43
C LEU A 51 -81.77 -65.84 -34.22
N THR A 52 -82.35 -65.23 -35.27
CA THR A 52 -83.69 -64.63 -35.20
C THR A 52 -84.78 -65.70 -35.39
N PRO A 53 -85.80 -65.83 -34.52
CA PRO A 53 -86.84 -66.83 -34.71
C PRO A 53 -87.71 -66.48 -35.93
N LEU A 54 -87.59 -67.29 -36.98
CA LEU A 54 -88.37 -67.19 -38.22
C LEU A 54 -89.84 -67.50 -37.95
N LYS A 55 -90.68 -66.46 -37.78
CA LYS A 55 -92.14 -66.61 -37.78
C LYS A 55 -92.70 -66.62 -39.21
N THR A 56 -93.15 -67.82 -39.58
CA THR A 56 -94.37 -68.15 -40.35
C THR A 56 -94.49 -67.83 -41.85
N SER A 57 -94.58 -68.95 -42.59
CA SER A 57 -95.51 -69.24 -43.70
C SER A 57 -95.11 -68.88 -45.14
N LYS A 58 -94.79 -69.92 -45.94
CA LYS A 58 -95.72 -70.50 -46.92
C LYS A 58 -95.13 -71.78 -47.54
N ALA A 59 -95.99 -72.78 -47.64
CA ALA A 59 -95.72 -74.11 -48.16
C ALA A 59 -95.56 -74.11 -49.70
N CYS A 60 -94.66 -74.96 -50.21
CA CYS A 60 -94.69 -75.48 -51.59
C CYS A 60 -93.83 -76.76 -51.67
N PHE A 61 -94.40 -77.89 -51.25
CA PHE A 61 -94.02 -79.19 -51.78
C PHE A 61 -95.19 -79.70 -52.61
N SER A 62 -94.96 -79.92 -53.90
CA SER A 62 -95.87 -80.65 -54.78
C SER A 62 -95.09 -81.81 -55.39
N ILE A 63 -95.40 -83.02 -54.91
CA ILE A 63 -94.97 -84.30 -55.48
C ILE A 63 -95.88 -84.58 -56.69
N PRO A 64 -95.37 -84.90 -57.89
CA PRO A 64 -96.22 -85.18 -59.05
C PRO A 64 -96.85 -86.56 -58.91
N SER A 65 -98.18 -86.61 -59.08
CA SER A 65 -98.94 -87.84 -59.13
C SER A 65 -98.86 -88.48 -60.50
N ASP A 66 -98.59 -89.78 -60.52
CA ASP A 66 -98.92 -90.69 -61.61
C ASP A 66 -100.40 -90.57 -61.97
N ARG A 67 -100.69 -90.12 -63.21
CA ARG A 67 -101.85 -90.51 -64.03
C ARG A 67 -101.87 -89.70 -65.32
N GLN A 68 -101.41 -90.34 -66.41
CA GLN A 68 -102.18 -90.61 -67.64
C GLN A 68 -101.23 -90.83 -68.82
N LEU A 69 -100.74 -92.07 -68.91
CA LEU A 69 -100.66 -92.77 -70.19
C LEU A 69 -102.09 -92.96 -70.71
N SER A 70 -102.44 -92.36 -71.84
CA SER A 70 -103.57 -92.79 -72.65
C SER A 70 -103.42 -92.28 -74.08
N GLU A 71 -102.70 -93.04 -74.91
CA GLU A 71 -103.14 -93.43 -76.25
C GLU A 71 -102.14 -94.45 -76.83
N CYS A 72 -102.25 -95.67 -76.29
CA CYS A 72 -101.80 -96.88 -76.98
C CYS A 72 -102.63 -97.05 -78.25
N ARG A 73 -102.08 -96.72 -79.42
CA ARG A 73 -102.43 -97.43 -80.66
C ARG A 73 -101.42 -98.55 -80.87
N PHE A 74 -101.56 -99.63 -80.10
CA PHE A 74 -101.01 -100.92 -80.46
C PHE A 74 -101.82 -101.47 -81.64
N ILE A 75 -101.38 -101.13 -82.85
CA ILE A 75 -101.59 -102.00 -84.01
C ILE A 75 -100.44 -103.00 -83.94
N PRO A 76 -100.68 -104.33 -83.84
CA PRO A 76 -99.59 -105.29 -83.79
C PRO A 76 -99.03 -105.49 -85.21
N PRO A 77 -97.74 -105.21 -85.50
CA PRO A 77 -97.10 -105.78 -86.66
C PRO A 77 -96.40 -107.05 -86.19
N THR A 78 -96.87 -108.16 -86.73
CA THR A 78 -96.32 -109.50 -86.60
C THR A 78 -94.89 -109.53 -87.14
N ASP A 79 -93.88 -109.09 -86.38
CA ASP A 79 -92.50 -109.53 -86.60
C ASP A 79 -91.55 -109.25 -85.42
N ARG A 80 -91.15 -110.30 -84.70
CA ARG A 80 -90.33 -110.23 -83.47
C ARG A 80 -88.89 -109.75 -83.69
N GLN A 81 -88.42 -109.63 -84.93
CA GLN A 81 -87.02 -109.27 -85.24
C GLN A 81 -86.76 -107.75 -85.28
N ILE A 82 -87.74 -106.95 -85.71
CA ILE A 82 -87.58 -105.50 -85.92
C ILE A 82 -87.55 -104.74 -84.59
N VAL A 83 -88.37 -105.15 -83.62
CA VAL A 83 -88.37 -104.57 -82.26
C VAL A 83 -87.04 -104.84 -81.55
N LYS A 84 -86.41 -105.99 -81.79
CA LYS A 84 -85.11 -106.33 -81.21
C LYS A 84 -83.99 -105.44 -81.76
N ALA A 85 -83.99 -105.19 -83.08
CA ALA A 85 -83.01 -104.33 -83.74
C ALA A 85 -83.10 -102.85 -83.30
N PHE A 86 -84.32 -102.29 -83.17
CA PHE A 86 -84.51 -100.92 -82.67
C PHE A 86 -84.10 -100.76 -81.21
N VAL A 87 -84.29 -101.80 -80.37
CA VAL A 87 -83.81 -101.79 -78.99
C VAL A 87 -82.27 -101.83 -78.94
N HIS A 88 -81.61 -102.61 -79.80
CA HIS A 88 -80.15 -102.65 -79.86
C HIS A 88 -79.51 -101.33 -80.35
N GLN A 89 -80.09 -100.69 -81.38
CA GLN A 89 -79.59 -99.41 -81.89
C GLN A 89 -79.71 -98.29 -80.85
N ASN A 90 -80.85 -98.20 -80.16
CA ASN A 90 -81.04 -97.21 -79.09
C ASN A 90 -80.10 -97.45 -77.91
N ILE A 91 -79.80 -98.72 -77.56
CA ILE A 91 -78.83 -99.04 -76.51
C ILE A 91 -77.42 -98.61 -76.91
N LEU A 92 -77.04 -98.76 -78.19
CA LEU A 92 -75.74 -98.32 -78.70
C LEU A 92 -75.61 -96.80 -78.69
N GLU A 93 -76.64 -96.06 -79.14
CA GLU A 93 -76.65 -94.59 -79.12
C GLU A 93 -76.61 -94.03 -77.70
N ILE A 94 -77.36 -94.63 -76.76
CA ILE A 94 -77.31 -94.28 -75.34
C ILE A 94 -75.92 -94.60 -74.75
N GLY A 95 -75.33 -95.73 -75.13
CA GLY A 95 -73.98 -96.14 -74.71
C GLY A 95 -72.92 -95.16 -75.21
N GLU A 96 -73.00 -94.74 -76.47
CA GLU A 96 -72.07 -93.77 -77.08
C GLU A 96 -72.22 -92.38 -76.47
N ALA A 97 -73.46 -91.91 -76.26
CA ALA A 97 -73.72 -90.63 -75.60
C ALA A 97 -73.27 -90.62 -74.13
N LEU A 98 -73.44 -91.72 -73.40
CA LEU A 98 -72.92 -91.88 -72.04
C LEU A 98 -71.39 -91.92 -72.03
N LEU A 99 -70.77 -92.61 -72.99
CA LEU A 99 -69.31 -92.72 -73.09
C LEU A 99 -68.67 -91.37 -73.41
N GLU A 100 -69.25 -90.58 -74.33
CA GLU A 100 -68.78 -89.22 -74.61
C GLU A 100 -69.03 -88.26 -73.43
N ARG A 101 -70.13 -88.40 -72.69
CA ARG A 101 -70.33 -87.61 -71.46
C ARG A 101 -69.28 -87.94 -70.40
N VAL A 102 -69.04 -89.23 -70.14
CA VAL A 102 -68.03 -89.67 -69.18
C VAL A 102 -66.64 -89.24 -69.62
N LYS A 103 -66.32 -89.33 -70.91
CA LYS A 103 -65.05 -88.85 -71.47
C LYS A 103 -64.88 -87.34 -71.29
N LYS A 104 -65.90 -86.55 -71.59
CA LYS A 104 -65.88 -85.09 -71.38
C LYS A 104 -65.71 -84.73 -69.90
N ASP A 105 -66.44 -85.39 -69.00
CA ASP A 105 -66.35 -85.17 -67.56
C ASP A 105 -64.96 -85.56 -67.03
N ILE A 106 -64.37 -86.66 -67.52
CA ILE A 106 -63.00 -87.07 -67.18
C ILE A 106 -61.98 -86.05 -67.70
N GLU A 107 -62.11 -85.58 -68.94
CA GLU A 107 -61.19 -84.58 -69.51
C GLU A 107 -61.28 -83.23 -68.80
N GLU A 108 -62.48 -82.77 -68.45
CA GLU A 108 -62.70 -81.53 -67.72
C GLU A 108 -62.16 -81.63 -66.28
N SER A 109 -62.42 -82.74 -65.60
CA SER A 109 -61.83 -83.03 -64.28
C SER A 109 -60.30 -83.10 -64.31
N LEU A 110 -59.72 -83.67 -65.36
CA LEU A 110 -58.26 -83.71 -65.56
C LEU A 110 -57.70 -82.32 -65.87
N ARG A 111 -58.34 -81.54 -66.75
CA ARG A 111 -57.94 -80.15 -67.04
C ARG A 111 -57.95 -79.29 -65.78
N ASP A 112 -59.03 -79.34 -65.00
CA ASP A 112 -59.14 -78.62 -63.74
C ASP A 112 -58.08 -79.03 -62.71
N LYS A 113 -57.78 -80.34 -62.62
CA LYS A 113 -56.72 -80.84 -61.74
C LYS A 113 -55.34 -80.34 -62.18
N ILE A 114 -55.04 -80.38 -63.48
CA ILE A 114 -53.78 -79.90 -64.05
C ILE A 114 -53.66 -78.38 -63.85
N GLU A 115 -54.73 -77.62 -64.05
CA GLU A 115 -54.74 -76.18 -63.85
C GLU A 115 -54.56 -75.81 -62.37
N ARG A 116 -55.26 -76.50 -61.45
CA ARG A 116 -55.05 -76.30 -60.00
C ARG A 116 -53.63 -76.62 -59.57
N GLN A 117 -53.08 -77.76 -59.99
CA GLN A 117 -51.71 -78.15 -59.65
C GLN A 117 -50.66 -77.21 -60.25
N SER A 118 -50.88 -76.71 -61.47
CA SER A 118 -49.96 -75.77 -62.10
C SER A 118 -49.99 -74.39 -61.43
N ARG A 119 -51.17 -73.89 -61.05
CA ARG A 119 -51.31 -72.65 -60.26
C ARG A 119 -50.66 -72.78 -58.88
N GLU A 120 -50.90 -73.87 -58.17
CA GLU A 120 -50.27 -74.15 -56.87
C GLU A 120 -48.74 -74.18 -56.98
N LYS A 121 -48.19 -74.90 -57.98
CA LYS A 121 -46.75 -74.93 -58.24
C LYS A 121 -46.19 -73.54 -58.59
N PHE A 122 -46.93 -72.76 -59.37
CA PHE A 122 -46.54 -71.39 -59.74
C PHE A 122 -46.46 -70.48 -58.50
N TYR A 123 -47.49 -70.47 -57.65
CA TYR A 123 -47.48 -69.69 -56.42
C TYR A 123 -46.41 -70.15 -55.43
N LEU A 124 -46.19 -71.46 -55.30
CA LEU A 124 -45.12 -72.00 -54.47
C LEU A 124 -43.74 -71.57 -54.97
N TYR A 125 -43.50 -71.62 -56.28
CA TYR A 125 -42.25 -71.15 -56.87
C TYR A 125 -42.05 -69.65 -56.65
N GLN A 126 -43.09 -68.84 -56.85
CA GLN A 126 -43.04 -67.39 -56.62
C GLN A 126 -42.74 -67.07 -55.15
N ALA A 127 -43.40 -67.76 -54.21
CA ALA A 127 -43.16 -67.61 -52.77
C ALA A 127 -41.72 -68.02 -52.40
N LYS A 128 -41.21 -69.11 -52.98
CA LYS A 128 -39.82 -69.54 -52.78
C LYS A 128 -38.83 -68.48 -53.27
N LYS A 129 -39.06 -67.91 -54.46
CA LYS A 129 -38.21 -66.84 -55.01
C LYS A 129 -38.23 -65.56 -54.17
N ARG A 130 -39.40 -65.18 -53.63
CA ARG A 130 -39.49 -64.06 -52.67
C ARG A 130 -38.69 -64.33 -51.41
N ARG A 131 -38.83 -65.51 -50.81
CA ARG A 131 -38.05 -65.89 -49.61
C ARG A 131 -36.55 -65.90 -49.87
N GLU A 132 -36.10 -66.42 -51.01
CA GLU A 132 -34.68 -66.40 -51.40
C GLU A 132 -34.16 -64.95 -51.51
N ALA A 133 -34.94 -64.04 -52.13
CA ALA A 133 -34.59 -62.64 -52.24
C ALA A 133 -34.58 -61.92 -50.88
N GLU A 134 -35.59 -62.15 -50.02
CA GLU A 134 -35.66 -61.61 -48.66
C GLU A 134 -34.46 -62.04 -47.81
N LEU A 135 -34.07 -63.32 -47.90
CA LEU A 135 -32.94 -63.87 -47.15
C LEU A 135 -31.61 -63.26 -47.62
N HIS A 136 -31.43 -63.03 -48.94
CA HIS A 136 -30.28 -62.31 -49.46
C HIS A 136 -30.24 -60.85 -49.01
N VAL A 137 -31.39 -60.15 -48.99
CA VAL A 137 -31.47 -58.77 -48.51
C VAL A 137 -31.13 -58.70 -47.01
N GLN A 138 -31.62 -59.63 -46.20
CA GLN A 138 -31.29 -59.70 -44.77
C GLN A 138 -29.81 -59.95 -44.53
N GLN A 139 -29.19 -60.90 -45.25
CA GLN A 139 -27.75 -61.15 -45.15
C GLN A 139 -26.92 -59.92 -45.55
N LEU A 140 -27.36 -59.20 -46.58
CA LEU A 140 -26.70 -57.98 -47.01
C LEU A 140 -26.82 -56.88 -45.94
N HIS A 141 -28.03 -56.73 -45.37
CA HIS A 141 -28.30 -55.76 -44.32
C HIS A 141 -27.45 -56.03 -43.08
N GLU A 142 -27.45 -57.26 -42.57
CA GLU A 142 -26.66 -57.68 -41.42
C GLU A 142 -25.15 -57.47 -41.65
N LYS A 143 -24.66 -57.74 -42.86
CA LYS A 143 -23.25 -57.48 -43.21
C LYS A 143 -22.90 -56.00 -43.15
N TYR A 144 -23.76 -55.14 -43.70
CA TYR A 144 -23.52 -53.69 -43.69
C TYR A 144 -23.73 -53.06 -42.32
N GLU A 145 -24.71 -53.52 -41.55
CA GLU A 145 -24.94 -53.09 -40.18
C GLU A 145 -23.74 -53.40 -39.30
N ASN A 146 -23.24 -54.64 -39.31
CA ASN A 146 -22.01 -55.02 -38.62
C ASN A 146 -20.80 -54.19 -39.08
N TYR A 147 -20.67 -53.91 -40.38
CA TYR A 147 -19.59 -53.07 -40.89
C TYR A 147 -19.71 -51.62 -40.38
N ILE A 148 -20.91 -51.05 -40.36
CA ILE A 148 -21.15 -49.69 -39.86
C ILE A 148 -20.86 -49.63 -38.37
N GLU A 149 -21.35 -50.57 -37.57
CA GLU A 149 -21.12 -50.61 -36.13
C GLU A 149 -19.63 -50.74 -35.78
N THR A 150 -18.92 -51.65 -36.45
CA THR A 150 -17.47 -51.82 -36.25
C THR A 150 -16.70 -50.56 -36.64
N THR A 151 -17.06 -49.92 -37.75
CA THR A 151 -16.41 -48.68 -38.20
C THR A 151 -16.72 -47.51 -37.26
N GLN A 152 -17.95 -47.39 -36.76
CA GLN A 152 -18.34 -46.38 -35.78
C GLN A 152 -17.58 -46.55 -34.47
N HIS A 153 -17.49 -47.78 -33.96
CA HIS A 153 -16.75 -48.04 -32.74
C HIS A 153 -15.26 -47.70 -32.89
N GLU A 154 -14.63 -48.08 -34.01
CA GLU A 154 -13.21 -47.79 -34.24
C GLU A 154 -12.96 -46.28 -34.37
N LEU A 155 -13.81 -45.56 -35.11
CA LEU A 155 -13.75 -44.10 -35.21
C LEU A 155 -13.94 -43.42 -33.86
N GLN A 156 -14.91 -43.88 -33.06
CA GLN A 156 -15.14 -43.35 -31.72
C GLN A 156 -13.92 -43.55 -30.82
N LYS A 157 -13.30 -44.73 -30.87
CA LYS A 157 -12.10 -45.04 -30.09
C LYS A 157 -10.91 -44.17 -30.50
N GLN A 158 -10.73 -43.94 -31.80
CA GLN A 158 -9.69 -43.03 -32.31
C GLN A 158 -9.95 -41.59 -31.90
N LEU A 159 -11.21 -41.15 -31.98
CA LEU A 159 -11.62 -39.83 -31.56
C LEU A 159 -11.34 -39.63 -30.06
N GLU A 160 -11.76 -40.55 -29.19
CA GLU A 160 -11.50 -40.49 -27.75
C GLU A 160 -10.00 -40.45 -27.42
N ALA A 161 -9.18 -41.21 -28.16
CA ALA A 161 -7.73 -41.20 -28.00
C ALA A 161 -7.10 -39.85 -28.39
N GLU A 162 -7.46 -39.28 -29.54
CA GLU A 162 -6.98 -37.98 -29.99
C GLU A 162 -7.50 -36.84 -29.10
N TRP A 163 -8.75 -36.90 -28.66
CA TRP A 163 -9.30 -35.95 -27.68
C TRP A 163 -8.53 -36.00 -26.36
N SER A 164 -8.23 -37.19 -25.85
CA SER A 164 -7.44 -37.35 -24.61
C SER A 164 -6.03 -36.78 -24.76
N LYS A 165 -5.40 -37.00 -25.91
CA LYS A 165 -4.06 -36.48 -26.23
C LYS A 165 -4.06 -34.96 -26.34
N ALA A 166 -5.02 -34.38 -27.09
CA ALA A 166 -5.17 -32.94 -27.22
C ALA A 166 -5.50 -32.27 -25.88
N ALA A 167 -6.35 -32.89 -25.06
CA ALA A 167 -6.67 -32.41 -23.72
C ALA A 167 -5.43 -32.40 -22.80
N ALA A 168 -4.63 -33.48 -22.82
CA ALA A 168 -3.41 -33.56 -22.03
C ALA A 168 -2.36 -32.53 -22.46
N GLU A 169 -2.20 -32.31 -23.77
CA GLU A 169 -1.29 -31.29 -24.31
C GLU A 169 -1.75 -29.87 -23.96
N CYS A 170 -3.05 -29.60 -24.08
CA CYS A 170 -3.64 -28.33 -23.68
C CYS A 170 -3.45 -28.07 -22.17
N ALA A 171 -3.70 -29.08 -21.32
CA ALA A 171 -3.48 -28.98 -19.89
C ALA A 171 -2.01 -28.69 -19.54
N LYS A 172 -1.07 -29.40 -20.18
CA LYS A 172 0.37 -29.18 -20.02
C LYS A 172 0.80 -27.78 -20.44
N ASN A 173 0.32 -27.30 -21.59
CA ASN A 173 0.65 -25.97 -22.10
C ASN A 173 0.06 -24.86 -21.23
N THR A 174 -1.18 -25.03 -20.78
CA THR A 174 -1.83 -24.12 -19.84
C THR A 174 -1.08 -24.06 -18.51
N GLN A 175 -0.70 -25.22 -17.96
CA GLN A 175 0.08 -25.27 -16.73
C GLN A 175 1.44 -24.57 -16.88
N LYS A 176 2.14 -24.80 -17.99
CA LYS A 176 3.40 -24.10 -18.30
C LYS A 176 3.22 -22.59 -18.38
N ALA A 177 2.19 -22.11 -19.07
CA ALA A 177 1.88 -20.68 -19.17
C ALA A 177 1.57 -20.07 -17.80
N VAL A 178 0.76 -20.74 -16.98
CA VAL A 178 0.44 -20.29 -15.61
C VAL A 178 1.69 -20.22 -14.73
N VAL A 179 2.57 -21.22 -14.80
CA VAL A 179 3.83 -21.22 -14.02
C VAL A 179 4.75 -20.10 -14.50
N GLN A 180 4.87 -19.89 -15.81
CA GLN A 180 5.70 -18.82 -16.35
C GLN A 180 5.17 -17.44 -15.94
N GLU A 181 3.86 -17.21 -16.02
CA GLU A 181 3.26 -15.94 -15.57
C GLU A 181 3.44 -15.72 -14.06
N ARG A 182 3.30 -16.77 -13.25
CA ARG A 182 3.62 -16.66 -11.80
C ARG A 182 5.06 -16.23 -11.56
N ILE A 183 6.02 -16.78 -12.31
CA ILE A 183 7.44 -16.40 -12.21
C ILE A 183 7.62 -14.94 -12.64
N ASN A 184 7.01 -14.53 -13.75
CA ASN A 184 7.09 -13.16 -14.28
C ASN A 184 6.55 -12.14 -13.26
N VAL A 185 5.34 -12.38 -12.75
CA VAL A 185 4.69 -11.51 -11.76
C VAL A 185 5.50 -11.43 -10.46
N THR A 186 6.01 -12.57 -9.96
CA THR A 186 6.84 -12.60 -8.74
C THR A 186 8.11 -11.78 -8.92
N ASN A 187 8.79 -11.94 -10.06
CA ASN A 187 10.01 -11.21 -10.38
C ASN A 187 9.75 -9.70 -10.52
N GLU A 188 8.63 -9.31 -11.12
CA GLU A 188 8.24 -7.91 -11.22
C GLU A 188 7.92 -7.30 -9.85
N MET A 189 7.17 -8.01 -9.01
CA MET A 189 6.85 -7.56 -7.65
C MET A 189 8.12 -7.41 -6.81
N MET A 190 9.04 -8.37 -6.87
CA MET A 190 10.34 -8.28 -6.21
C MET A 190 11.17 -7.08 -6.70
N ARG A 191 11.12 -6.77 -8.01
CA ARG A 191 11.81 -5.61 -8.58
C ARG A 191 11.25 -4.30 -8.01
N LYS A 192 9.93 -4.16 -7.97
CA LYS A 192 9.25 -2.98 -7.40
C LYS A 192 9.54 -2.86 -5.90
N MET A 193 9.44 -3.95 -5.16
CA MET A 193 9.74 -3.97 -3.72
C MET A 193 11.18 -3.59 -3.42
N ARG A 194 12.16 -4.05 -4.22
CA ARG A 194 13.55 -3.59 -4.08
C ARG A 194 13.71 -2.10 -4.34
N ALA A 195 13.06 -1.57 -5.37
CA ALA A 195 13.12 -0.13 -5.67
C ALA A 195 12.56 0.70 -4.51
N GLU A 196 11.41 0.32 -3.96
CA GLU A 196 10.82 0.96 -2.78
C GLU A 196 11.74 0.85 -1.56
N MET A 197 12.31 -0.32 -1.30
CA MET A 197 13.21 -0.51 -0.17
C MET A 197 14.49 0.32 -0.31
N THR A 198 15.05 0.42 -1.52
CA THR A 198 16.18 1.31 -1.80
C THR A 198 15.81 2.77 -1.55
N HIS A 199 14.65 3.22 -2.01
CA HIS A 199 14.17 4.58 -1.76
C HIS A 199 14.01 4.87 -0.25
N VAL A 200 13.38 3.96 0.50
CA VAL A 200 13.22 4.11 1.96
C VAL A 200 14.57 4.17 2.67
N VAL A 201 15.51 3.28 2.33
CA VAL A 201 16.86 3.29 2.93
C VAL A 201 17.59 4.59 2.62
N GLN A 202 17.52 5.07 1.38
CA GLN A 202 18.14 6.33 0.99
C GLN A 202 17.53 7.54 1.71
N SER A 203 16.20 7.58 1.83
CA SER A 203 15.50 8.62 2.59
C SER A 203 15.92 8.64 4.04
N LEU A 204 15.92 7.48 4.71
CA LEU A 204 16.33 7.37 6.11
C LEU A 204 17.79 7.79 6.32
N TYR A 205 18.68 7.41 5.41
CA TYR A 205 20.08 7.82 5.49
C TYR A 205 20.25 9.33 5.32
N LYS A 206 19.48 9.93 4.40
CA LYS A 206 19.46 11.38 4.21
C LYS A 206 18.95 12.11 5.44
N ASP A 207 17.83 11.67 6.01
CA ASP A 207 17.25 12.25 7.23
C ASP A 207 18.22 12.15 8.40
N PHE A 208 18.92 11.01 8.52
CA PHE A 208 19.96 10.81 9.52
C PHE A 208 21.14 11.77 9.35
N GLU A 209 21.64 11.94 8.13
CA GLU A 209 22.74 12.86 7.83
C GLU A 209 22.35 14.32 8.09
N GLU A 210 21.13 14.72 7.72
CA GLU A 210 20.58 16.05 7.99
C GLU A 210 20.49 16.31 9.50
N LEU A 211 19.97 15.35 10.27
CA LEU A 211 19.90 15.44 11.73
C LEU A 211 21.30 15.50 12.36
N PHE A 212 22.25 14.71 11.86
CA PHE A 212 23.61 14.69 12.34
C PHE A 212 24.33 16.00 12.08
N CYS A 213 24.21 16.55 10.87
CA CYS A 213 24.73 17.87 10.51
C CYS A 213 24.14 18.96 11.41
N ALA A 214 22.82 18.99 11.58
CA ALA A 214 22.16 19.97 12.45
C ALA A 214 22.66 19.88 13.90
N LYS A 215 22.84 18.66 14.43
CA LYS A 215 23.38 18.45 15.77
C LYS A 215 24.83 18.94 15.89
N ARG A 216 25.67 18.63 14.90
CA ARG A 216 27.06 19.12 14.86
C ARG A 216 27.10 20.64 14.82
N ASP A 217 26.28 21.26 13.98
CA ASP A 217 26.26 22.71 13.80
C ASP A 217 25.76 23.42 15.07
N ASN A 218 24.78 22.83 15.78
CA ASN A 218 24.35 23.31 17.11
C ASN A 218 25.49 23.24 18.14
N ILE A 219 26.24 22.12 18.19
CA ILE A 219 27.40 21.99 19.10
C ILE A 219 28.46 23.06 18.79
N ILE A 220 28.73 23.32 17.51
CA ILE A 220 29.67 24.36 17.09
C ILE A 220 29.16 25.75 17.51
N ALA A 221 27.86 26.01 17.35
CA ALA A 221 27.24 27.27 17.76
C ALA A 221 27.35 27.48 19.29
N ASP A 222 27.02 26.46 20.08
CA ASP A 222 27.12 26.49 21.55
C ASP A 222 28.56 26.73 22.00
N PHE A 223 29.52 26.01 21.40
CA PHE A 223 30.94 26.20 21.70
C PHE A 223 31.40 27.62 21.40
N ASN A 224 31.02 28.17 20.23
CA ASN A 224 31.35 29.53 19.85
C ASN A 224 30.72 30.57 20.80
N GLN A 225 29.51 30.32 21.30
CA GLN A 225 28.87 31.18 22.28
C GLN A 225 29.63 31.18 23.61
N ILE A 226 30.03 30.01 24.11
CA ILE A 226 30.85 29.87 25.33
C ILE A 226 32.20 30.59 25.16
N MET A 227 32.86 30.42 24.01
CA MET A 227 34.12 31.09 23.71
C MET A 227 33.98 32.62 23.66
N ARG A 228 32.91 33.13 23.04
CA ARG A 228 32.62 34.59 23.02
C ARG A 228 32.35 35.13 24.43
N PHE A 229 31.58 34.40 25.23
CA PHE A 229 31.25 34.78 26.60
C PHE A 229 32.51 34.84 27.47
N THR A 230 33.32 33.78 27.46
CA THR A 230 34.57 33.68 28.23
C THR A 230 35.58 34.74 27.82
N PHE A 231 35.77 34.98 26.51
CA PHE A 231 36.66 36.03 26.03
C PHE A 231 36.21 37.43 26.49
N SER A 232 34.91 37.71 26.42
CA SER A 232 34.35 38.98 26.88
C SER A 232 34.55 39.18 28.38
N HIS A 233 34.29 38.15 29.19
CA HIS A 233 34.51 38.19 30.65
C HIS A 233 35.98 38.40 31.00
N ARG A 234 36.89 37.69 30.33
CA ARG A 234 38.32 37.87 30.53
C ARG A 234 38.74 39.33 30.27
N ARG A 235 38.29 39.92 29.16
CA ARG A 235 38.58 41.32 28.84
C ARG A 235 37.99 42.27 29.89
N GLN A 236 36.79 41.99 30.40
CA GLN A 236 36.18 42.78 31.46
C GLN A 236 36.99 42.70 32.77
N PHE A 237 37.46 41.51 33.16
CA PHE A 237 38.32 41.36 34.33
C PHE A 237 39.68 42.05 34.15
N GLU A 238 40.28 41.97 32.97
CA GLU A 238 41.52 42.68 32.65
C GLU A 238 41.34 44.21 32.74
N MET A 239 40.23 44.74 32.24
CA MET A 239 39.87 46.16 32.38
C MET A 239 39.62 46.56 33.83
N GLN A 240 38.90 45.75 34.59
CA GLN A 240 38.64 46.02 36.01
C GLN A 240 39.94 46.05 36.81
N ASN A 241 40.82 45.07 36.60
CA ASN A 241 42.12 45.00 37.28
C ASN A 241 43.02 46.21 36.92
N ALA A 242 43.02 46.64 35.65
CA ALA A 242 43.73 47.84 35.24
C ALA A 242 43.18 49.11 35.91
N ALA A 243 41.85 49.23 36.01
CA ALA A 243 41.20 50.34 36.70
C ALA A 243 41.54 50.34 38.21
N ASP A 244 41.52 49.18 38.86
CA ASP A 244 41.87 49.03 40.26
C ASP A 244 43.35 49.40 40.52
N LEU A 245 44.27 48.97 39.66
CA LEU A 245 45.68 49.36 39.74
C LEU A 245 45.87 50.87 39.57
N ILE A 246 45.19 51.49 38.60
CA ILE A 246 45.21 52.95 38.41
C ILE A 246 44.68 53.66 39.65
N ASN A 247 43.57 53.18 40.23
CA ASN A 247 43.00 53.75 41.46
C ASN A 247 44.00 53.69 42.63
N VAL A 248 44.66 52.55 42.83
CA VAL A 248 45.71 52.41 43.87
C VAL A 248 46.86 53.39 43.62
N LEU A 249 47.36 53.48 42.38
CA LEU A 249 48.43 54.42 42.02
C LEU A 249 48.01 55.88 42.25
N CYS A 250 46.77 56.25 41.92
CA CYS A 250 46.23 57.58 42.17
C CYS A 250 46.13 57.90 43.66
N LEU A 251 45.65 56.95 44.49
CA LEU A 251 45.57 57.11 45.94
C LEU A 251 46.95 57.25 46.57
N GLU A 252 47.92 56.43 46.16
CA GLU A 252 49.31 56.53 46.61
C GLU A 252 49.96 57.85 46.16
N ARG A 253 49.67 58.32 44.95
CA ARG A 253 50.14 59.64 44.49
C ARG A 253 49.57 60.77 45.33
N LEU A 254 48.28 60.71 45.68
CA LEU A 254 47.64 61.69 46.56
C LEU A 254 48.26 61.68 47.96
N ARG A 255 48.51 60.49 48.52
CA ARG A 255 49.18 60.32 49.80
C ARG A 255 50.59 60.91 49.77
N ASN A 256 51.40 60.55 48.79
CA ASN A 256 52.76 61.09 48.61
C ASN A 256 52.75 62.62 48.45
N ASN A 257 51.80 63.17 47.69
CA ASN A 257 51.66 64.62 47.55
C ASN A 257 51.30 65.30 48.88
N ARG A 258 50.42 64.69 49.68
CA ARG A 258 50.07 65.19 51.00
C ARG A 258 51.27 65.17 51.94
N GLU A 259 52.01 64.07 52.00
CA GLU A 259 53.23 63.92 52.80
C GLU A 259 54.30 64.94 52.38
N LYS A 260 54.50 65.12 51.07
CA LYS A 260 55.39 66.16 50.52
C LYS A 260 54.96 67.56 50.93
N HIS A 261 53.66 67.87 50.88
CA HIS A 261 53.15 69.19 51.27
C HIS A 261 53.32 69.45 52.77
N ILE A 262 53.11 68.45 53.61
CA ILE A 262 53.38 68.52 55.06
C ILE A 262 54.86 68.81 55.32
N MET A 263 55.77 68.05 54.68
CA MET A 263 57.21 68.29 54.80
C MET A 263 57.59 69.70 54.31
N HIS A 264 57.07 70.14 53.18
CA HIS A 264 57.34 71.48 52.65
C HIS A 264 56.90 72.57 53.61
N LYS A 265 55.70 72.45 54.20
CA LYS A 265 55.20 73.39 55.20
C LYS A 265 56.08 73.43 56.45
N TYR A 266 56.53 72.27 56.93
CA TYR A 266 57.46 72.18 58.06
C TYR A 266 58.78 72.91 57.77
N PHE A 267 59.41 72.63 56.62
CA PHE A 267 60.64 73.32 56.23
C PHE A 267 60.45 74.82 56.05
N GLN A 268 59.33 75.25 55.46
CA GLN A 268 59.03 76.67 55.31
C GLN A 268 58.88 77.37 56.67
N GLN A 269 58.25 76.70 57.65
CA GLN A 269 58.16 77.22 59.01
C GLN A 269 59.55 77.33 59.67
N GLN A 270 60.38 76.28 59.55
CA GLN A 270 61.77 76.32 60.05
C GLN A 270 62.58 77.47 59.43
N ILE A 271 62.46 77.67 58.11
CA ILE A 271 63.13 78.78 57.41
C ILE A 271 62.66 80.13 57.96
N ASN A 272 61.36 80.31 58.21
CA ASN A 272 60.84 81.55 58.78
C ASN A 272 61.33 81.78 60.21
N GLU A 273 61.37 80.73 61.05
CA GLU A 273 61.93 80.80 62.41
C GLU A 273 63.42 81.21 62.38
N PHE A 274 64.21 80.63 61.47
CA PHE A 274 65.60 81.05 61.26
C PHE A 274 65.71 82.51 60.80
N TYR A 275 64.83 82.94 59.89
CA TYR A 275 64.82 84.33 59.42
C TYR A 275 64.51 85.30 60.56
N GLU A 276 63.52 85.00 61.40
CA GLU A 276 63.23 85.80 62.61
C GLU A 276 64.42 85.85 63.57
N LEU A 277 65.09 84.72 63.78
CA LEU A 277 66.30 84.66 64.61
C LEU A 277 67.43 85.53 64.04
N MET A 278 67.66 85.49 62.73
CA MET A 278 68.66 86.35 62.07
C MET A 278 68.34 87.83 62.24
N VAL A 279 67.07 88.23 62.15
CA VAL A 279 66.64 89.62 62.38
C VAL A 279 66.94 90.04 63.82
N ARG A 280 66.58 89.22 64.81
CA ARG A 280 66.92 89.50 66.22
C ARG A 280 68.42 89.61 66.44
N LEU A 281 69.21 88.72 65.83
CA LEU A 281 70.67 88.76 65.93
C LEU A 281 71.24 90.05 65.33
N LYS A 282 70.68 90.49 64.20
CA LYS A 282 71.05 91.77 63.56
C LYS A 282 70.76 92.96 64.48
N ASP A 283 69.62 92.97 65.15
CA ASP A 283 69.26 94.03 66.10
C ASP A 283 70.22 94.06 67.30
N VAL A 284 70.61 92.89 67.83
CA VAL A 284 71.62 92.79 68.90
C VAL A 284 72.97 93.31 68.41
N ILE A 285 73.42 92.96 67.20
CA ILE A 285 74.66 93.48 66.62
C ILE A 285 74.61 95.01 66.49
N ILE A 286 73.47 95.58 66.08
CA ILE A 286 73.29 97.04 66.00
C ILE A 286 73.38 97.67 67.39
N ALA A 287 72.74 97.09 68.40
CA ALA A 287 72.81 97.56 69.78
C ALA A 287 74.25 97.52 70.34
N MET A 288 74.96 96.40 70.16
CA MET A 288 76.36 96.28 70.57
C MET A 288 77.26 97.29 69.85
N ARG A 289 77.06 97.51 68.54
CA ARG A 289 77.82 98.55 67.81
C ARG A 289 77.55 99.94 68.39
N LYS A 290 76.31 100.24 68.79
CA LYS A 290 75.96 101.51 69.42
C LYS A 290 76.65 101.67 70.77
N GLU A 291 76.59 100.67 71.64
CA GLU A 291 77.31 100.68 72.93
C GLU A 291 78.83 100.86 72.77
N ILE A 292 79.43 100.18 71.79
CA ILE A 292 80.87 100.36 71.48
C ILE A 292 81.14 101.81 71.06
N THR A 293 80.27 102.41 70.26
CA THR A 293 80.41 103.79 69.79
C THR A 293 80.27 104.78 70.96
N ASP A 294 79.28 104.57 71.81
CA ASP A 294 79.01 105.40 73.01
C ASP A 294 80.19 105.32 74.00
N CYS A 295 80.69 104.12 74.29
CA CYS A 295 81.89 103.90 75.10
C CYS A 295 83.12 104.60 74.50
N HIS A 296 83.25 104.60 73.17
CA HIS A 296 84.36 105.27 72.50
C HIS A 296 84.28 106.81 72.62
N ILE A 297 83.06 107.37 72.63
CA ILE A 297 82.78 108.80 72.86
C ILE A 297 83.09 109.17 74.31
N GLU A 298 82.62 108.39 75.28
CA GLU A 298 82.92 108.59 76.71
C GLU A 298 84.43 108.55 76.99
N LYS A 299 85.14 107.55 76.44
CA LYS A 299 86.60 107.46 76.55
C LYS A 299 87.30 108.70 76.00
N LYS A 300 86.78 109.28 74.91
CA LYS A 300 87.34 110.49 74.30
C LYS A 300 87.13 111.70 75.21
N LEU A 301 85.93 111.89 75.77
CA LEU A 301 85.61 112.94 76.73
C LEU A 301 86.49 112.84 77.99
N LEU A 302 86.61 111.64 78.56
CA LEU A 302 87.45 111.41 79.74
C LEU A 302 88.92 111.74 79.46
N ASN A 303 89.42 111.42 78.26
CA ASN A 303 90.78 111.74 77.87
C ASN A 303 91.01 113.26 77.67
N GLU A 304 89.98 113.98 77.22
CA GLU A 304 89.99 115.45 77.13
C GLU A 304 90.02 116.09 78.54
N GLU A 305 89.23 115.59 79.50
CA GLU A 305 89.29 116.02 80.91
C GLU A 305 90.65 115.71 81.54
N PHE A 306 91.20 114.52 81.28
CA PHE A 306 92.52 114.14 81.78
C PHE A 306 93.62 115.06 81.22
N CYS A 307 93.52 115.48 79.96
CA CYS A 307 94.44 116.45 79.37
C CYS A 307 94.35 117.83 80.05
N GLU A 308 93.16 118.28 80.44
CA GLU A 308 93.00 119.54 81.18
C GLU A 308 93.57 119.45 82.60
N VAL A 309 93.37 118.33 83.30
CA VAL A 309 94.00 118.08 84.60
C VAL A 309 95.52 118.04 84.47
N ALA A 310 96.04 117.36 83.46
CA ALA A 310 97.48 117.31 83.18
C ALA A 310 98.07 118.70 82.91
N LYS A 311 97.36 119.58 82.19
CA LYS A 311 97.78 120.99 81.99
C LYS A 311 97.80 121.78 83.31
N HIS A 312 96.88 121.54 84.23
CA HIS A 312 96.89 122.18 85.55
C HIS A 312 98.06 121.70 86.40
N PHE A 313 98.34 120.39 86.38
CA PHE A 313 99.55 119.84 87.01
C PHE A 313 100.83 120.38 86.38
N GLN A 314 100.88 120.55 85.05
CA GLN A 314 102.02 121.15 84.37
C GLN A 314 102.23 122.61 84.82
N LYS A 315 101.17 123.41 84.93
CA LYS A 315 101.24 124.79 85.47
C LYS A 315 101.73 124.83 86.92
N PHE A 316 101.31 123.87 87.74
CA PHE A 316 101.78 123.73 89.12
C PHE A 316 103.27 123.37 89.18
N ILE A 317 103.70 122.42 88.36
CA ILE A 317 105.11 122.02 88.22
C ILE A 317 105.96 123.24 87.78
N ASP A 318 105.52 123.96 86.74
CA ASP A 318 106.22 125.17 86.25
C ASP A 318 106.31 126.28 87.31
N PHE A 319 105.29 126.43 88.15
CA PHE A 319 105.30 127.37 89.28
C PHE A 319 106.32 126.97 90.36
N VAL A 320 106.34 125.69 90.75
CA VAL A 320 107.28 125.15 91.75
C VAL A 320 108.72 125.29 91.27
N PHE A 321 109.00 125.02 89.99
CA PHE A 321 110.32 125.20 89.40
C PHE A 321 110.79 126.67 89.35
N ARG A 322 109.87 127.65 89.22
CA ARG A 322 110.23 129.08 89.22
C ARG A 322 110.46 129.66 90.62
N ALA A 323 109.77 129.15 91.66
CA ALA A 323 109.84 129.70 93.01
C ALA A 323 111.06 129.19 93.82
N MET A 324 111.60 128.00 93.51
CA MET A 324 112.67 127.35 94.28
C MET A 324 113.76 126.76 93.37
N PRO A 325 114.57 127.59 92.68
CA PRO A 325 115.54 127.13 91.69
C PRO A 325 116.69 126.27 92.25
N ARG A 326 116.90 126.24 93.57
CA ARG A 326 117.96 125.47 94.24
C ARG A 326 117.49 124.13 94.85
N GLN A 327 116.22 123.77 94.72
CA GLN A 327 115.68 122.46 95.14
C GLN A 327 115.02 121.69 93.98
N ALA A 328 115.22 122.17 92.76
CA ALA A 328 114.70 121.61 91.51
C ALA A 328 115.30 120.23 91.13
N ASP A 329 116.43 119.85 91.71
CA ASP A 329 117.14 118.61 91.35
C ASP A 329 116.51 117.33 91.94
N TYR A 330 115.45 117.42 92.76
CA TYR A 330 114.90 116.29 93.51
C TYR A 330 113.41 115.97 93.24
N LEU A 331 112.75 116.60 92.26
CA LEU A 331 111.29 116.49 92.10
C LEU A 331 110.77 115.96 90.75
N LEU A 332 111.61 115.35 89.91
CA LEU A 332 111.14 114.66 88.70
C LEU A 332 111.79 113.27 88.53
N PRO A 333 111.07 112.18 88.89
CA PRO A 333 111.37 110.84 88.38
C PRO A 333 111.27 110.84 86.85
N LEU A 334 112.27 110.24 86.19
CA LEU A 334 112.49 110.12 84.74
C LEU A 334 111.29 109.60 83.91
N GLU A 335 110.21 109.15 84.55
CA GLU A 335 109.04 108.55 83.91
C GLU A 335 108.03 109.59 83.39
N LEU A 336 108.04 110.83 83.89
CA LEU A 336 107.15 111.92 83.45
C LEU A 336 107.60 112.65 82.16
N GLN A 337 108.85 112.49 81.73
CA GLN A 337 109.31 113.01 80.43
C GLN A 337 108.72 112.26 79.22
N ARG A 338 108.16 111.06 79.42
CA ARG A 338 107.49 110.30 78.34
C ARG A 338 106.06 110.76 78.04
N LEU A 339 105.44 111.55 78.92
CA LEU A 339 104.08 112.09 78.72
C LEU A 339 104.07 113.47 78.01
N ILE A 340 105.24 114.08 77.76
CA ILE A 340 105.38 115.41 77.10
C ILE A 340 105.56 115.28 75.56
N ARG A 341 105.38 114.08 74.98
CA ARG A 341 105.19 113.90 73.53
C ARG A 341 103.79 113.37 73.23
N PRO A 342 102.83 114.22 72.83
CA PRO A 342 101.69 113.75 72.08
C PRO A 342 102.07 113.59 70.61
N ASP A 343 101.55 112.51 70.02
CA ASP A 343 101.38 112.22 68.59
C ASP A 343 102.57 111.73 67.75
N LYS A 344 102.49 110.42 67.45
CA LYS A 344 102.26 109.79 66.14
C LYS A 344 102.46 108.28 66.38
N ASP A 345 101.45 107.42 66.33
CA ASP A 345 100.89 106.93 65.07
C ASP A 345 99.45 106.41 65.24
N LYS A 346 98.55 107.05 64.49
CA LYS A 346 97.20 106.56 64.15
C LYS A 346 97.29 105.87 62.79
N GLU A 347 97.71 104.62 62.69
CA GLU A 347 97.61 103.94 61.39
C GLU A 347 97.74 102.41 61.42
N GLU A 348 96.89 101.68 62.18
CA GLU A 348 96.84 100.21 62.02
C GLU A 348 95.47 99.56 62.32
N MET A 349 94.37 100.27 62.05
CA MET A 349 93.00 99.71 62.16
C MET A 349 92.15 100.01 60.91
N LYS A 350 92.67 99.73 59.71
CA LYS A 350 91.89 99.67 58.47
C LYS A 350 92.43 98.62 57.52
N LYS A 351 92.07 97.35 57.76
CA LYS A 351 91.93 96.26 56.78
C LYS A 351 91.43 95.03 57.54
N ILE A 352 90.69 94.16 56.86
CA ILE A 352 89.87 93.06 57.40
C ILE A 352 88.47 93.51 57.85
N ILE A 353 87.69 94.07 56.91
CA ILE A 353 86.30 93.62 56.65
C ILE A 353 86.07 93.84 55.15
N GLU A 354 86.21 92.76 54.36
CA GLU A 354 85.41 92.50 53.16
C GLU A 354 84.87 91.07 53.28
#